data_AF-M1P8W5-F1
#
_entry.id   AF-M1P8W5-F1
#
_cell.length_a   1.000
_cell.length_b   1.000
_cell.length_c   1.000
_cell.angle_alpha   90.00
_cell.angle_beta   90.00
_cell.angle_gamma   90.00
#
_symmetry.space_group_name_H-M   'P 1'
#
loop_
_entity.id
_entity.type
_entity.pdbx_description
1 polymer ?
#
loop_
_entity_poly.entity_id
_entity_poly.type
_entity_poly.pdbx_seq_one_letter_code
_entity_poly.pdbx_strand_id
1 'polypeptide(L)' 'MNCPLCGSELPVTLLRRSPSYLFEVDQTRYAVDREIANHIYVSY' A
#
# COMPACT_ATOMS: atom_id res chain seq x y z
N MET A 1 15.47 -20.36 -8.14
CA MET A 1 15.21 -18.98 -7.70
C MET A 1 13.72 -18.74 -7.80
N ASN A 2 12.96 -19.05 -6.75
CA ASN A 2 11.52 -18.86 -6.74
C ASN A 2 11.22 -17.94 -5.56
N CYS A 3 11.01 -16.66 -5.85
CA CYS A 3 10.53 -15.69 -4.87
C CYS A 3 9.03 -15.96 -4.69
N PRO A 4 8.57 -16.53 -3.56
CA PRO A 4 7.18 -16.93 -3.38
C PRO A 4 6.19 -15.74 -3.32
N LEU A 5 6.70 -14.50 -3.41
CA LEU A 5 5.94 -13.25 -3.39
C LEU A 5 5.69 -12.68 -4.79
N CYS A 6 6.20 -13.30 -5.86
CA CYS A 6 6.11 -12.77 -7.22
C CYS A 6 4.70 -12.91 -7.87
N GLY A 7 3.71 -13.44 -7.14
CA GLY A 7 2.35 -13.68 -7.66
C GLY A 7 1.23 -13.42 -6.66
N SER A 8 1.51 -12.83 -5.49
CA SER A 8 0.47 -12.36 -4.59
C SER A 8 0.25 -10.88 -4.87
N GLU A 9 -0.78 -10.57 -5.66
CA GLU A 9 -1.43 -9.26 -5.63
C GLU A 9 -1.92 -9.04 -4.19
N LEU A 10 -1.03 -8.53 -3.33
CA LEU A 10 -1.42 -8.11 -1.99
C LEU A 10 -2.47 -7.03 -2.17
N PRO A 11 -3.74 -7.27 -1.79
CA PRO A 11 -4.80 -6.33 -2.04
C PRO A 11 -4.54 -5.10 -1.17
N VAL A 12 -4.07 -4.02 -1.80
CA VAL A 12 -3.83 -2.75 -1.12
C VAL A 12 -5.09 -1.90 -1.25
N THR A 13 -5.72 -1.62 -0.12
CA THR A 13 -6.88 -0.72 -0.06
C THR A 13 -6.48 0.63 0.52
N LEU A 14 -6.71 1.71 -0.21
CA LEU A 14 -6.53 3.06 0.30
C LEU A 14 -7.75 3.45 1.14
N LEU A 15 -7.58 3.53 2.46
CA LEU A 15 -8.66 3.89 3.40
C LEU A 15 -8.81 5.40 3.59
N ARG A 16 -7.70 6.15 3.58
CA ARG A 16 -7.71 7.60 3.82
C ARG A 16 -6.58 8.29 3.08
N ARG A 17 -6.84 9.49 2.56
CA ARG A 17 -5.89 10.27 1.74
C ARG A 17 -5.39 11.57 2.39
N SER A 18 -6.04 12.04 3.46
CA SER A 18 -5.65 13.28 4.17
C SER A 18 -6.12 13.24 5.63
N PRO A 19 -5.38 13.81 6.60
CA PRO A 19 -4.08 14.49 6.48
C PRO A 19 -2.86 13.56 6.24
N SER A 20 -3.04 12.25 6.41
CA SER A 20 -2.04 11.21 6.12
C SER A 20 -2.66 10.11 5.25
N TYR A 21 -1.85 9.40 4.46
CA TYR A 21 -2.33 8.29 3.65
C TYR A 21 -2.42 7.04 4.52
N LEU A 22 -3.58 6.39 4.55
CA LEU A 22 -3.77 5.15 5.30
C LEU A 22 -4.06 4.03 4.31
N PHE A 23 -3.19 3.05 4.27
CA PHE A 23 -3.33 1.85 3.45
C PHE A 23 -3.64 0.65 4.35
N GLU A 24 -4.52 -0.22 3.88
CA GLU A 24 -4.75 -1.53 4.48
C GLU A 24 -4.17 -2.58 3.54
N VAL A 25 -3.28 -3.40 4.07
CA VAL A 25 -2.61 -4.50 3.36
C VAL A 25 -2.71 -5.71 4.26
N ASP A 26 -3.35 -6.78 3.79
CA ASP A 26 -3.47 -8.03 4.54
C ASP A 26 -4.00 -7.80 5.99
N GLN A 27 -5.07 -7.00 6.11
CA GLN A 27 -5.69 -6.59 7.39
C GLN A 27 -4.81 -5.75 8.33
N THR A 28 -3.60 -5.40 7.90
CA THR A 28 -2.68 -4.53 8.62
C THR A 28 -2.75 -3.10 8.08
N ARG A 29 -2.78 -2.12 8.98
CA ARG A 29 -2.92 -0.70 8.62
C ARG A 29 -1.59 0.02 8.67
N TYR A 30 -1.26 0.67 7.56
CA TYR A 30 -0.05 1.46 7.40
C TYR A 30 -0.39 2.93 7.23
N ALA A 31 -0.02 3.74 8.20
CA ALA A 31 -0.03 5.19 8.07
C ALA A 31 1.25 5.61 7.35
N VAL A 32 1.08 6.22 6.18
CA VAL A 32 2.14 6.67 5.31
C VAL A 32 2.08 8.18 5.22
N ASP A 33 3.21 8.81 5.53
CA ASP A 33 3.37 10.24 5.39
C ASP A 33 3.28 10.69 3.94
N ARG A 34 2.87 11.95 3.75
CA ARG A 34 2.65 12.52 2.42
C ARG A 34 3.90 12.47 1.54
N GLU A 35 5.07 12.65 2.14
CA GLU A 35 6.35 12.57 1.41
C GLU A 35 6.53 11.20 0.77
N ILE A 36 6.25 10.11 1.50
CA ILE A 36 6.37 8.75 0.98
C ILE A 36 5.22 8.43 0.00
N ALA A 37 3.99 8.83 0.32
CA ALA A 37 2.82 8.55 -0.51
C ALA A 37 2.88 9.17 -1.91
N ASN A 38 3.55 10.32 -2.07
CA ASN A 38 3.78 10.91 -3.40
C ASN A 38 4.66 10.04 -4.31
N HIS A 39 5.43 9.11 -3.74
CA HIS A 39 6.27 8.17 -4.49
C HIS A 39 5.63 6.80 -4.68
N ILE A 40 4.41 6.57 -4.16
CA ILE A 40 3.70 5.30 -4.31
C ILE A 40 2.73 5.41 -5.48
N TYR A 41 2.97 4.60 -6.52
CA TYR A 41 2.09 4.47 -7.67
C TYR A 41 1.39 3.12 -7.62
N VAL A 42 0.06 3.12 -7.55
CA VAL A 42 -0.77 1.92 -7.57
C VAL A 42 -1.45 1.85 -8.95
N SER A 43 -1.22 0.76 -9.68
CA SER A 43 -1.95 0.47 -10.92
C SER A 43 -3.21 -0.33 -10.60
N TYR A 44 -4.31 0.00 -11.28
CA TYR A 44 -5.60 -0.70 -11.17
C TYR A 44 -5.60 -1.99 -12.01
#